data_AF-A0A847EML4-F1
#
_entry.id   AF-A0A847EML4-F1
#
_cell.length_a   1.000
_cell.length_b   1.000
_cell.length_c   1.000
_cell.angle_alpha   90.00
_cell.angle_beta   90.00
_cell.angle_gamma   90.00
#
_symmetry.space_group_name_H-M   'P 1'
#
loop_
_entity.id
_entity.type
_entity.pdbx_description
1 polymer ?
#
loop_
_entity_poly.entity_id
_entity_poly.type
_entity_poly.pdbx_seq_one_letter_code
_entity_poly.pdbx_strand_id
1 'polypeptide(L)'
;MKEQLVGELVMGKKKVASSDRAARVAAMQAEQARKERRWRIGIAAAAAIPVVALVVALVLPLAMGMRSNETPVASGPIEGVQTFSGLTANHVSTAVQYAQHPPVGGDHTGYWQNCGIYDEPIDPIEPAVHSLEHGAVWITYDPSLS
;
A
#
# COMPACT_ATOMS: atom_id res chain seq x y z
N MET A 1 -26.12 81.26 38.68
CA MET A 1 -24.88 80.52 39.02
C MET A 1 -25.13 79.08 39.49
N LYS A 2 -26.17 78.79 40.30
CA LYS A 2 -26.45 77.43 40.78
C LYS A 2 -26.87 76.44 39.67
N GLU A 3 -27.70 76.86 38.71
CA GLU A 3 -28.20 76.00 37.62
C GLU A 3 -27.09 75.49 36.68
N GLN A 4 -26.09 76.32 36.40
CA GLN A 4 -24.97 75.98 35.51
C GLN A 4 -24.06 74.91 36.14
N LEU A 5 -23.85 75.01 37.46
CA LEU A 5 -23.07 74.02 38.23
C LEU A 5 -23.77 72.65 38.27
N VAL A 6 -25.10 72.63 38.37
CA VAL A 6 -25.89 71.40 38.36
C VAL A 6 -25.84 70.73 36.97
N GLY A 7 -25.92 71.52 35.89
CA GLY A 7 -25.81 71.02 34.52
C GLY A 7 -24.46 70.35 34.22
N GLU A 8 -23.34 70.96 34.65
CA GLU A 8 -22.01 70.37 34.47
C GLU A 8 -21.82 69.10 35.31
N LEU A 9 -22.31 69.07 36.55
CA LEU A 9 -22.25 67.89 37.42
C LEU A 9 -23.03 66.71 36.82
N VAL A 10 -24.23 66.97 36.28
CA VAL A 10 -25.06 65.96 35.64
C VAL A 10 -24.41 65.43 34.36
N MET A 11 -23.82 66.31 33.54
CA MET A 11 -23.11 65.92 32.32
C MET A 11 -21.84 65.12 32.61
N GLY A 12 -21.08 65.51 33.64
CA GLY A 12 -19.92 64.76 34.14
C GLY A 12 -20.31 63.36 34.63
N LYS A 13 -21.36 63.24 35.45
CA LYS A 13 -21.91 61.94 35.90
C LYS A 13 -22.36 61.06 34.73
N LYS A 14 -23.00 61.65 33.71
CA LYS A 14 -23.46 60.92 32.52
C LYS A 14 -22.29 60.43 31.65
N LYS A 15 -21.23 61.24 31.50
CA LYS A 15 -19.99 60.84 30.80
C LYS A 15 -19.27 59.70 31.52
N VAL A 16 -19.13 59.78 32.85
CA VAL A 16 -18.51 58.72 33.68
C VAL A 16 -19.32 57.42 33.63
N ALA A 17 -20.65 57.49 33.68
CA ALA A 17 -21.51 56.31 33.55
C ALA A 17 -21.45 55.69 32.13
N SER A 18 -21.27 56.50 31.09
CA SER A 18 -21.10 56.06 29.70
C SER A 18 -19.74 55.37 29.48
N SER A 19 -18.66 55.92 30.04
CA SER A 19 -17.32 55.33 29.93
C SER A 19 -17.21 54.01 30.70
N ASP A 20 -17.86 53.89 31.86
CA ASP A 20 -17.89 52.64 32.64
C ASP A 20 -18.66 51.54 31.88
N ARG A 21 -19.78 51.88 31.23
CA ARG A 21 -20.50 50.93 30.34
C ARG A 21 -19.65 50.51 29.14
N ALA A 22 -18.95 51.44 28.50
CA ALA A 22 -18.06 51.14 27.38
C ALA A 22 -16.90 50.22 27.79
N ALA A 23 -16.28 50.48 28.95
CA ALA A 23 -15.21 49.64 29.49
C ALA A 23 -15.70 48.22 29.83
N ARG A 24 -16.89 48.08 30.41
CA ARG A 24 -17.51 46.77 30.69
C ARG A 24 -17.83 46.00 29.41
N VAL A 25 -18.35 46.66 28.38
CA VAL A 25 -18.60 46.03 27.07
C VAL A 25 -17.30 45.59 26.40
N ALA A 26 -16.26 46.42 26.43
CA ALA A 26 -14.94 46.05 25.90
C ALA A 26 -14.32 44.86 26.64
N ALA A 27 -14.47 44.79 27.97
CA ALA A 27 -14.02 43.66 28.78
C ALA A 27 -14.78 42.36 28.42
N MET A 28 -16.11 42.42 28.28
CA MET A 28 -16.93 41.28 27.84
C MET A 28 -16.58 40.82 26.42
N GLN A 29 -16.34 41.75 25.49
CA GLN A 29 -15.90 41.43 24.13
C GLN A 29 -14.51 40.78 24.11
N ALA A 30 -13.60 41.25 24.96
CA ALA A 30 -12.26 40.65 25.09
C ALA A 30 -12.31 39.24 25.68
N GLU A 31 -13.19 38.97 26.65
CA GLU A 31 -13.43 37.62 27.17
C GLU A 31 -14.07 36.69 26.13
N GLN A 32 -15.09 37.17 25.41
CA GLN A 32 -15.72 36.42 24.32
C GLN A 32 -14.71 36.07 23.23
N ALA A 33 -13.89 37.04 22.80
CA ALA A 33 -12.83 36.82 21.82
C ALA A 33 -11.78 35.80 22.31
N ARG A 34 -11.42 35.81 23.60
CA ARG A 34 -10.52 34.80 24.20
C ARG A 34 -11.15 33.41 24.22
N LYS A 35 -12.44 33.31 24.60
CA LYS A 35 -13.19 32.05 24.61
C LYS A 35 -13.32 31.47 23.21
N GLU A 36 -13.67 32.30 22.23
CA GLU A 36 -13.76 31.90 20.83
C GLU A 36 -12.42 31.46 20.26
N ARG A 37 -11.33 32.18 20.54
CA ARG A 37 -9.98 31.76 20.11
C ARG A 37 -9.62 30.38 20.68
N ARG A 38 -9.84 30.17 21.97
CA ARG A 38 -9.58 28.87 22.63
C ARG A 38 -10.45 27.75 22.06
N TRP A 39 -11.73 28.03 21.81
CA TRP A 39 -12.67 27.07 21.22
C TRP A 39 -12.29 26.71 19.78
N ARG A 40 -11.97 27.70 18.94
CA ARG A 40 -11.53 27.48 17.54
C ARG A 40 -10.24 26.68 17.48
N ILE A 41 -9.27 26.99 18.34
CA ILE A 41 -8.01 26.22 18.44
C ILE A 41 -8.31 24.79 18.89
N GLY A 42 -9.19 24.60 19.87
CA GLY A 42 -9.61 23.28 20.32
C GLY A 42 -10.26 22.44 19.20
N ILE A 43 -11.17 23.03 18.43
CA ILE A 43 -11.81 22.36 17.28
C ILE A 43 -10.77 22.03 16.20
N ALA A 44 -9.90 22.97 15.85
CA ALA A 44 -8.88 22.76 14.83
C ALA A 44 -7.91 21.63 15.22
N ALA A 45 -7.49 21.58 16.50
CA ALA A 45 -6.66 20.51 17.02
C ALA A 45 -7.40 19.15 17.00
N ALA A 46 -8.66 19.12 17.42
CA ALA A 46 -9.47 17.90 17.42
C ALA A 46 -9.70 17.36 16.00
N ALA A 47 -9.84 18.23 14.99
CA ALA A 47 -9.99 17.83 13.59
C ALA A 47 -8.66 17.40 12.95
N ALA A 48 -7.52 17.96 13.36
CA ALA A 48 -6.22 17.63 12.79
C ALA A 48 -5.74 16.22 13.17
N ILE A 49 -6.01 15.76 14.40
CA ILE A 49 -5.58 14.45 14.90
C ILE A 49 -6.05 13.27 14.01
N PRO A 50 -7.35 13.11 13.68
CA PRO A 50 -7.79 12.00 12.84
C PRO A 50 -7.25 12.06 11.42
N VAL A 51 -7.06 13.27 10.87
CA VAL A 51 -6.49 13.46 9.53
C VAL A 51 -5.03 13.01 9.51
N VAL A 52 -4.22 13.41 10.49
CA VAL A 52 -2.84 12.96 10.62
C VAL A 52 -2.76 11.44 10.81
N ALA A 53 -3.63 10.86 11.65
CA ALA A 53 -3.69 9.42 11.85
C ALA A 53 -3.99 8.66 10.55
N LEU A 54 -4.94 9.16 9.74
CA LEU A 54 -5.26 8.57 8.42
C LEU A 54 -4.10 8.66 7.44
N VAL A 55 -3.43 9.82 7.37
CA VAL A 55 -2.26 10.00 6.49
C VAL A 55 -1.13 9.05 6.90
N VAL A 56 -0.86 8.92 8.20
CA VAL A 56 0.17 8.00 8.72
C VAL A 56 -0.20 6.55 8.40
N ALA A 57 -1.46 6.15 8.59
CA ALA A 57 -1.93 4.80 8.27
C ALA A 57 -1.84 4.46 6.78
N LEU A 58 -2.00 5.46 5.90
CA LEU A 58 -1.88 5.27 4.46
C LEU A 58 -0.41 5.24 3.98
N VAL A 59 0.42 6.16 4.49
CA VAL A 59 1.78 6.36 3.98
C VAL A 59 2.79 5.37 4.56
N LEU A 60 2.67 4.99 5.84
CA LEU A 60 3.64 4.08 6.47
C LEU A 60 3.72 2.71 5.77
N PRO A 61 2.63 2.00 5.45
CA PRO A 61 2.70 0.72 4.76
C PRO A 61 3.34 0.81 3.37
N LEU A 62 3.12 1.93 2.67
CA LEU A 62 3.71 2.19 1.35
C LEU A 62 5.21 2.48 1.46
N ALA A 63 5.63 3.25 2.46
CA ALA A 63 7.04 3.60 2.70
C ALA A 63 7.86 2.42 3.25
N MET A 64 7.25 1.56 4.06
CA MET A 64 7.93 0.39 4.66
C MET A 64 8.01 -0.81 3.70
N GLY A 65 7.47 -0.67 2.48
CA GLY A 65 7.24 -1.76 1.54
C GLY A 65 6.15 -2.68 2.07
N MET A 66 5.24 -3.13 1.21
CA MET A 66 4.37 -4.25 1.56
C MET A 66 5.27 -5.44 1.89
N ARG A 67 5.48 -5.72 3.17
CA ARG A 67 6.06 -6.98 3.60
C ARG A 67 5.02 -8.01 3.25
N SER A 68 5.20 -8.68 2.11
CA SER A 68 4.43 -9.86 1.80
C SER A 68 4.57 -10.80 2.98
N ASN A 69 3.44 -11.40 3.38
CA ASN A 69 3.44 -12.52 4.31
C ASN A 69 4.04 -13.73 3.58
N GLU A 70 5.32 -13.65 3.22
CA GLU A 70 6.07 -14.80 2.76
C GLU A 70 6.12 -15.75 3.96
N THR A 71 5.41 -16.87 3.87
CA THR A 71 5.73 -18.03 4.71
C THR A 71 7.24 -18.24 4.59
N PRO A 72 8.00 -18.35 5.69
CA PRO A 72 9.44 -18.57 5.60
C PRO A 72 9.63 -19.88 4.83
N VAL A 73 10.01 -19.75 3.56
CA VAL A 73 10.37 -20.87 2.71
C VAL A 73 11.52 -21.56 3.42
N ALA A 74 11.44 -22.88 3.58
CA ALA A 74 12.48 -23.67 4.21
C ALA A 74 13.83 -23.21 3.63
N SER A 75 14.63 -22.55 4.48
CA SER A 75 15.82 -21.84 4.02
C SER A 75 16.95 -22.86 3.96
N GLY A 76 17.09 -23.48 2.80
CA GLY A 76 18.12 -24.44 2.49
C GLY A 76 17.99 -24.94 1.04
N PRO A 77 19.09 -25.39 0.41
CA PRO A 77 19.00 -26.06 -0.89
C PRO A 77 18.13 -27.31 -0.75
N ILE A 78 17.23 -27.51 -1.72
CA ILE A 78 16.45 -28.74 -1.81
C ILE A 78 17.37 -29.85 -2.30
N GLU A 79 17.49 -30.92 -1.53
CA GLU A 79 18.29 -32.09 -1.92
C GLU A 79 17.78 -32.66 -3.25
N GLY A 80 18.71 -32.97 -4.16
CA GLY A 80 18.39 -33.55 -5.48
C GLY A 80 18.05 -32.55 -6.59
N VAL A 81 18.01 -31.24 -6.32
CA VAL A 81 17.84 -30.23 -7.38
C VAL A 81 19.06 -30.22 -8.30
N GLN A 82 18.80 -30.35 -9.59
CA GLN A 82 19.80 -30.25 -10.66
C GLN A 82 19.48 -29.07 -11.56
N THR A 83 20.51 -28.31 -11.93
CA THR A 83 20.41 -27.20 -12.88
C THR A 83 21.20 -27.54 -14.13
N PHE A 84 20.55 -27.40 -15.29
CA PHE A 84 21.16 -27.64 -16.59
C PHE A 84 21.35 -26.32 -17.33
N SER A 85 22.48 -26.18 -18.01
CA SER A 85 22.84 -24.98 -18.78
C SER A 85 23.34 -25.36 -20.17
N GLY A 86 23.31 -24.42 -21.12
CA GLY A 86 23.76 -24.68 -22.49
C GLY A 86 22.81 -25.55 -23.30
N LEU A 87 21.52 -25.54 -22.93
CA LEU A 87 20.46 -26.18 -23.69
C LEU A 87 20.21 -25.37 -24.98
N THR A 88 19.98 -26.06 -26.08
CA THR A 88 19.55 -25.42 -27.33
C THR A 88 18.06 -25.08 -27.30
N ALA A 89 17.59 -24.34 -28.30
CA ALA A 89 16.22 -23.82 -28.41
C ALA A 89 15.77 -23.76 -29.88
N ASN A 90 16.29 -24.63 -30.75
CA ASN A 90 15.93 -24.56 -32.16
C ASN A 90 14.60 -25.26 -32.42
N HIS A 91 13.77 -24.64 -33.26
CA HIS A 91 12.61 -25.30 -33.82
C HIS A 91 13.01 -26.31 -34.89
N VAL A 92 12.64 -27.58 -34.68
CA VAL A 92 12.86 -28.68 -35.62
C VAL A 92 11.54 -29.38 -35.95
N SER A 93 11.51 -30.07 -37.08
CA SER A 93 10.36 -30.89 -37.51
C SER A 93 10.61 -32.39 -37.39
N THR A 94 11.78 -32.77 -36.87
CA THR A 94 12.23 -34.16 -36.70
C THR A 94 12.24 -34.54 -35.22
N ALA A 95 12.19 -35.84 -34.94
CA ALA A 95 12.35 -36.35 -33.59
C ALA A 95 13.70 -35.96 -32.99
N VAL A 96 13.72 -35.67 -31.69
CA VAL A 96 14.92 -35.24 -30.95
C VAL A 96 15.27 -36.28 -29.90
N GLN A 97 16.56 -36.62 -29.80
CA GLN A 97 17.07 -37.41 -28.69
C GLN A 97 17.58 -36.47 -27.60
N TYR A 98 16.96 -36.55 -26.42
CA TYR A 98 17.34 -35.77 -25.26
C TYR A 98 18.29 -36.55 -24.35
N ALA A 99 19.20 -35.84 -23.68
CA ALA A 99 20.12 -36.44 -22.72
C ALA A 99 19.44 -36.79 -21.38
N GLN A 100 18.43 -36.01 -20.99
CA GLN A 100 17.65 -36.24 -19.78
C GLN A 100 16.30 -36.84 -20.11
N HIS A 101 15.80 -37.69 -19.20
CA HIS A 101 14.45 -38.24 -19.25
C HIS A 101 13.76 -38.02 -17.89
N PRO A 102 12.71 -37.18 -17.81
CA PRO A 102 12.15 -36.35 -18.88
C PRO A 102 13.13 -35.25 -19.37
N PRO A 103 12.94 -34.72 -20.60
CA PRO A 103 13.76 -33.63 -21.13
C PRO A 103 13.63 -32.36 -20.29
N VAL A 104 14.72 -31.61 -20.18
CA VAL A 104 14.80 -30.35 -19.41
C VAL A 104 14.89 -29.09 -20.31
N GLY A 105 14.87 -29.28 -21.63
CA GLY A 105 15.05 -28.25 -22.67
C GLY A 105 15.75 -28.85 -23.89
N GLY A 106 16.06 -28.02 -24.89
CA GLY A 106 16.71 -28.45 -26.14
C GLY A 106 15.88 -28.13 -27.38
N ASP A 107 16.33 -28.63 -28.54
CA ASP A 107 15.59 -28.51 -29.79
C ASP A 107 14.20 -29.14 -29.66
N HIS A 108 13.18 -28.55 -30.27
CA HIS A 108 11.78 -28.92 -30.07
C HIS A 108 10.92 -28.51 -31.26
N THR A 109 9.65 -28.92 -31.28
CA THR A 109 8.72 -28.60 -32.37
C THR A 109 8.25 -27.16 -32.32
N GLY A 110 7.96 -26.53 -33.46
CA GLY A 110 7.43 -25.15 -33.50
C GLY A 110 6.01 -24.95 -32.96
N TYR A 111 5.36 -25.98 -32.42
CA TYR A 111 4.04 -25.92 -31.79
C TYR A 111 4.11 -26.40 -30.33
N TRP A 112 3.18 -25.93 -29.49
CA TRP A 112 3.14 -26.18 -28.05
C TRP A 112 2.32 -27.42 -27.69
N GLN A 113 2.66 -28.03 -26.57
CA GLN A 113 1.78 -28.96 -25.86
C GLN A 113 0.70 -28.19 -25.09
N ASN A 114 -0.52 -28.72 -25.08
CA ASN A 114 -1.59 -28.16 -24.24
C ASN A 114 -1.28 -28.35 -22.74
N CYS A 115 -1.55 -27.34 -21.92
CA CYS A 115 -1.43 -27.47 -20.47
C CYS A 115 -2.58 -28.34 -19.92
N GLY A 116 -2.26 -29.29 -19.04
CA GLY A 116 -3.25 -30.19 -18.46
C GLY A 116 -2.62 -31.28 -17.60
N ILE A 117 -3.46 -32.21 -17.16
CA ILE A 117 -3.04 -33.46 -16.51
C ILE A 117 -3.16 -34.55 -17.57
N TYR A 118 -2.10 -35.33 -17.72
CA TYR A 118 -2.04 -36.48 -18.62
C TYR A 118 -1.81 -37.73 -17.78
N ASP A 119 -2.65 -38.74 -18.00
CA ASP A 119 -2.56 -40.06 -17.38
C ASP A 119 -1.59 -40.98 -18.12
N GLU A 120 -1.31 -40.68 -19.39
CA GLU A 120 -0.29 -41.34 -20.21
C GLU A 120 0.92 -40.43 -20.47
N PRO A 121 2.11 -41.01 -20.75
CA PRO A 121 3.28 -40.24 -21.16
C PRO A 121 3.00 -39.37 -22.40
N ILE A 122 3.59 -38.16 -22.43
CA ILE A 122 3.50 -37.27 -23.59
C ILE A 122 4.40 -37.81 -24.71
N ASP A 123 3.79 -38.21 -25.82
CA ASP A 123 4.45 -38.68 -27.04
C ASP A 123 3.72 -38.13 -28.27
N PRO A 124 4.39 -37.41 -29.22
CA PRO A 124 5.78 -36.97 -29.16
C PRO A 124 6.04 -35.98 -28.02
N ILE A 125 7.28 -35.95 -27.49
CA ILE A 125 7.64 -35.18 -26.29
C ILE A 125 8.10 -33.75 -26.59
N GLU A 126 8.53 -33.49 -27.82
CA GLU A 126 9.06 -32.21 -28.30
C GLU A 126 8.07 -31.03 -28.08
N PRO A 127 6.74 -31.17 -28.25
CA PRO A 127 5.82 -30.06 -27.98
C PRO A 127 5.81 -29.65 -26.50
N ALA A 128 6.07 -30.58 -25.58
CA ALA A 128 6.19 -30.28 -24.16
C ALA A 128 7.47 -29.50 -23.85
N VAL A 129 8.56 -29.80 -24.56
CA VAL A 129 9.82 -29.04 -24.47
C VAL A 129 9.64 -27.60 -24.95
N HIS A 130 8.85 -27.38 -26.00
CA HIS A 130 8.50 -26.02 -26.42
C HIS A 130 7.72 -25.28 -25.31
N SER A 131 6.74 -25.93 -24.69
CA SER A 131 6.03 -25.33 -23.55
C SER A 131 6.99 -25.01 -22.39
N LEU A 132 7.97 -25.87 -22.08
CA LEU A 132 9.00 -25.61 -21.06
C LEU A 132 9.86 -24.38 -21.39
N GLU A 133 10.24 -24.18 -22.66
CA GLU A 133 10.99 -22.98 -23.08
C GLU A 133 10.23 -21.69 -22.77
N HIS A 134 8.90 -21.71 -22.91
CA HIS A 134 8.04 -20.56 -22.64
C HIS A 134 7.56 -20.47 -21.18
N GLY A 135 8.17 -21.23 -20.27
CA GLY A 135 7.95 -21.13 -18.83
C GLY A 135 6.84 -22.03 -18.29
N ALA A 136 6.40 -23.04 -19.04
CA ALA A 136 5.60 -24.11 -18.45
C ALA A 136 6.43 -24.87 -17.41
N VAL A 137 5.74 -25.43 -16.42
CA VAL A 137 6.34 -26.31 -15.41
C VAL A 137 5.79 -27.71 -15.63
N TRP A 138 6.69 -28.68 -15.77
CA TRP A 138 6.33 -30.08 -15.91
C TRP A 138 6.67 -30.84 -14.64
N ILE A 139 5.64 -31.45 -14.05
CA ILE A 139 5.75 -32.37 -12.93
C ILE A 139 5.38 -33.76 -13.46
N THR A 140 6.27 -34.73 -13.28
CA THR A 140 6.04 -36.13 -13.61
C THR A 140 6.65 -37.00 -12.53
N TYR A 141 6.23 -38.26 -12.45
CA TYR A 141 6.74 -39.23 -11.50
C TYR A 141 6.80 -40.61 -12.16
N ASP A 142 7.73 -41.44 -11.67
CA ASP A 142 7.74 -42.85 -12.03
C ASP A 142 6.60 -43.54 -11.27
N PRO A 143 5.60 -44.14 -11.96
CA PRO A 143 4.46 -44.77 -11.31
C PRO A 143 4.83 -46.00 -10.46
N SER A 144 6.08 -46.50 -10.57
CA SER A 144 6.61 -47.59 -9.73
C SER A 144 7.18 -47.14 -8.38
N LEU A 145 7.32 -45.83 -8.13
CA LEU A 145 7.75 -45.30 -6.83
C LEU A 145 6.67 -45.55 -5.76
N SER A 146 7.00 -46.34 -4.73
CA SER A 146 6.15 -46.68 -3.58
C SER A 146 6.66 -46.13 -2.27
#